data_AF-A0A3M4S255-F1
#
_entry.id   AF-A0A3M4S255-F1
#
_cell.length_a   1.000
_cell.length_b   1.000
_cell.length_c   1.000
_cell.angle_alpha   90.00
_cell.angle_beta   90.00
_cell.angle_gamma   90.00
#
_symmetry.space_group_name_H-M   'P 1'
#
loop_
_entity.id
_entity.type
_entity.pdbx_description
1 polymer ?
#
loop_
_entity_poly.entity_id
_entity_poly.type
_entity_poly.pdbx_seq_one_letter_code
_entity_poly.pdbx_strand_id
1 'polypeptide(L)' 'MADVLNAQRQLYAAVRDYNDARYDYILDNLKLKQAAGTLSPDDLRALAAYLKQDYDPARDFLPPGV' A
#
# COMPACT_ATOMS: atom_id res chain seq x y z
N MET A 1 13.50 27.23 3.42
CA MET A 1 12.07 26.87 3.34
C MET A 1 11.71 26.11 2.07
N ALA A 2 12.35 26.41 0.92
CA ALA A 2 12.13 25.66 -0.33
C ALA A 2 12.49 24.16 -0.23
N ASP A 3 13.56 23.81 0.48
CA ASP A 3 14.01 22.40 0.59
C ASP A 3 13.04 21.51 1.36
N VAL A 4 12.46 22.02 2.46
CA VAL A 4 11.49 21.27 3.29
C VAL A 4 10.20 21.01 2.52
N LEU A 5 9.69 22.01 1.80
CA LEU A 5 8.49 21.85 0.98
C LEU A 5 8.73 20.88 -0.19
N ASN A 6 9.94 20.88 -0.76
CA ASN A 6 10.30 19.95 -1.82
C ASN A 6 10.43 18.51 -1.29
N ALA A 7 11.08 18.33 -0.14
CA ALA A 7 11.18 17.04 0.53
C ALA A 7 9.80 16.48 0.91
N GLN A 8 8.89 17.33 1.40
CA GLN A 8 7.52 16.92 1.73
C GLN A 8 6.75 16.44 0.50
N ARG A 9 6.88 17.12 -0.65
CA ARG A 9 6.26 16.66 -1.92
C ARG A 9 6.83 15.32 -2.38
N GLN A 10 8.15 15.15 -2.33
CA GLN A 10 8.81 13.90 -2.72
C GLN A 10 8.37 12.74 -1.82
N LEU A 11 8.23 12.99 -0.52
CA LEU A 11 7.70 12.03 0.43
C LEU A 11 6.28 11.58 0.03
N TYR A 12 5.34 12.52 -0.15
CA TYR A 12 3.98 12.17 -0.52
C TYR A 12 3.89 11.43 -1.86
N ALA A 13 4.76 11.76 -2.83
CA ALA A 13 4.86 11.00 -4.07
C ALA A 13 5.32 9.56 -3.81
N ALA A 14 6.39 9.36 -3.04
CA ALA A 14 6.90 8.03 -2.70
C ALA A 14 5.87 7.20 -1.92
N VAL A 15 5.11 7.82 -1.01
CA VAL A 15 4.05 7.15 -0.27
C VAL A 15 2.93 6.68 -1.19
N ARG A 16 2.51 7.51 -2.14
CA ARG A 16 1.50 7.12 -3.13
C ARG A 16 2.01 5.96 -3.98
N ASP A 17 3.20 6.09 -4.56
CA ASP A 17 3.78 5.09 -5.45
C ASP A 17 3.97 3.74 -4.73
N TYR A 18 4.33 3.75 -3.43
CA TYR A 18 4.37 2.55 -2.59
C TYR A 18 3.00 1.88 -2.42
N ASN A 19 1.95 2.68 -2.17
CA ASN A 19 0.59 2.14 -2.01
C ASN A 19 0.07 1.56 -3.31
N ASP A 20 0.32 2.23 -4.44
CA ASP A 20 -0.06 1.73 -5.77
C ASP A 20 0.60 0.37 -6.03
N ALA A 21 1.92 0.26 -5.83
CA ALA A 21 2.65 -0.99 -5.99
C ALA A 21 2.15 -2.12 -5.06
N ARG A 22 1.73 -1.77 -3.83
CA ARG A 22 1.15 -2.73 -2.89
C ARG A 22 -0.18 -3.29 -3.40
N TYR A 23 -1.06 -2.44 -3.91
CA TYR A 23 -2.36 -2.87 -4.44
C TYR A 23 -2.19 -3.69 -5.73
N ASP A 24 -1.27 -3.28 -6.61
CA ASP A 24 -0.96 -4.03 -7.82
C ASP A 24 -0.48 -5.45 -7.50
N TYR A 25 0.46 -5.60 -6.57
CA TYR A 25 0.93 -6.91 -6.11
C TYR A 25 -0.22 -7.81 -5.61
N ILE A 26 -1.11 -7.24 -4.80
CA ILE A 26 -2.26 -7.96 -4.25
C ILE A 26 -3.18 -8.44 -5.38
N LEU A 27 -3.53 -7.55 -6.31
CA LEU A 27 -4.41 -7.88 -7.42
C LEU A 27 -3.80 -8.91 -8.36
N ASP A 28 -2.51 -8.77 -8.66
CA ASP A 28 -1.82 -9.70 -9.56
C ASP A 28 -1.66 -11.08 -8.93
N ASN A 29 -1.46 -11.17 -7.61
CA ASN A 29 -1.48 -12.45 -6.91
C ASN A 29 -2.87 -13.13 -6.99
N LEU A 30 -3.95 -12.36 -6.83
CA LEU A 30 -5.31 -12.89 -6.94
C LEU A 30 -5.62 -13.36 -8.38
N LYS A 31 -5.25 -12.56 -9.39
CA LYS A 31 -5.39 -12.94 -10.80
C LYS A 31 -4.59 -14.21 -11.12
N LEU A 32 -3.38 -14.33 -10.59
CA LEU A 32 -2.55 -15.53 -10.76
C LEU A 32 -3.23 -16.77 -10.16
N LYS A 33 -3.75 -16.68 -8.93
CA LYS A 33 -4.50 -17.76 -8.29
C LYS A 33 -5.78 -18.11 -9.05
N GLN A 34 -6.48 -17.10 -9.58
CA GLN A 34 -7.67 -17.29 -10.40
C GLN A 34 -7.34 -18.05 -11.68
N ALA A 35 -6.30 -17.64 -12.40
CA ALA A 35 -5.85 -18.30 -13.63
C ALA A 35 -5.37 -19.75 -13.38
N ALA A 36 -4.76 -20.00 -12.22
CA ALA A 36 -4.37 -21.33 -11.79
C ALA A 36 -5.53 -22.19 -11.25
N GLY A 37 -6.75 -21.65 -11.11
CA GLY A 37 -7.90 -22.34 -10.54
C GLY A 37 -7.78 -22.63 -9.03
N THR A 38 -6.89 -21.91 -8.33
CA THR A 38 -6.61 -22.11 -6.89
C THR A 38 -7.18 -21.00 -6.01
N LEU A 39 -7.81 -19.98 -6.60
CA LEU A 39 -8.43 -18.89 -5.86
C LEU A 39 -9.56 -19.41 -4.97
N SER A 40 -9.47 -19.11 -3.68
CA SER A 40 -10.42 -19.53 -2.66
C SER A 40 -10.94 -18.35 -1.82
N PRO A 41 -12.08 -18.50 -1.12
CA PRO A 41 -12.55 -17.48 -0.16
C PRO A 41 -11.54 -17.20 0.97
N ASP A 42 -10.69 -18.17 1.31
CA ASP A 42 -9.61 -17.99 2.29
C ASP A 42 -8.56 -16.98 1.83
N ASP A 43 -8.29 -16.89 0.52
CA ASP A 43 -7.36 -15.90 -0.03
C ASP A 43 -7.87 -14.47 0.15
N LEU A 44 -9.19 -14.27 0.01
CA LEU A 44 -9.83 -12.98 0.26
C LEU A 44 -9.85 -12.62 1.75
N ARG A 45 -10.01 -13.63 2.63
CA ARG A 45 -9.92 -13.42 4.09
C ARG A 45 -8.50 -13.07 4.53
N ALA A 46 -7.49 -13.73 3.96
CA ALA A 46 -6.08 -13.41 4.20
C ALA A 46 -5.74 -11.99 3.69
N LEU A 47 -6.42 -11.52 2.65
CA LEU A 47 -6.28 -10.16 2.12
C LEU A 47 -6.56 -9.08 3.18
N ALA A 48 -7.58 -9.30 4.02
CA ALA A 48 -7.97 -8.34 5.05
C ALA A 48 -6.82 -8.01 6.02
N ALA A 49 -5.86 -8.91 6.21
CA ALA A 49 -4.66 -8.64 7.02
C ALA A 49 -3.71 -7.61 6.37
N TYR A 50 -3.74 -7.47 5.04
CA TYR A 50 -2.93 -6.51 4.30
C TYR A 50 -3.63 -5.15 4.11
N LEU A 51 -4.94 -5.09 4.32
CA LEU A 51 -5.72 -3.86 4.27
C LEU A 51 -5.92 -3.30 5.68
N LYS A 52 -5.10 -2.33 6.06
CA LYS A 52 -5.38 -1.50 7.23
C LYS A 52 -6.51 -0.53 6.91
N GLN A 53 -7.66 -0.72 7.55
CA GLN A 53 -8.83 0.16 7.37
C GLN A 53 -8.55 1.60 7.87
N ASP A 54 -7.64 1.74 8.83
CA ASP A 54 -7.23 3.00 9.45
C ASP A 54 -5.89 3.54 8.91
N TYR A 55 -5.48 3.13 7.70
CA TYR A 55 -4.23 3.60 7.12
C TYR A 55 -4.22 5.13 6.96
N ASP A 56 -3.29 5.78 7.65
CA ASP A 56 -3.05 7.21 7.56
C ASP A 56 -1.62 7.44 7.00
N PRO A 57 -1.49 7.94 5.76
CA PRO A 57 -0.20 8.26 5.15
C PRO A 57 0.68 9.20 5.98
N ALA A 58 0.07 10.12 6.74
CA ALA A 58 0.80 11.07 7.57
C ALA A 58 1.26 10.40 8.88
N ARG A 59 0.46 9.52 9.47
CA ARG A 59 0.87 8.85 10.72
C ARG A 59 1.78 7.65 10.51
N ASP A 60 1.42 6.80 9.55
CA ASP A 60 1.99 5.46 9.42
C ASP A 60 3.29 5.45 8.60
N PHE A 61 3.61 6.55 7.92
CA PHE A 61 4.83 6.69 7.12
C PHE A 61 5.83 7.73 7.68
N LEU A 62 5.38 8.66 8.54
CA LEU A 62 6.27 9.66 9.13
C LEU A 62 7.07 9.07 10.31
N PRO A 63 8.39 9.32 10.40
CA PRO A 63 9.13 9.04 11.62
C PRO A 63 8.58 9.88 12.78
N PRO A 64 8.54 9.35 14.02
CA PRO A 64 8.06 10.10 15.16
C PRO A 64 8.94 11.34 15.39
N GLY A 65 8.35 12.54 15.27
CA GLY A 65 8.98 13.81 15.67
C GLY A 65 9.37 14.79 14.54
N VAL A 66 8.58 14.91 13.46
CA VAL A 66 8.52 16.15 12.66
C VAL A 66 7.44 17.09 13.17
#